data_AF-A0ABD5SS41-F1
#
_entry.id   AF-A0ABD5SS41-F1
#
_cell.length_a   1.000
_cell.length_b   1.000
_cell.length_c   1.000
_cell.angle_alpha   90.00
_cell.angle_beta   90.00
_cell.angle_gamma   90.00
#
_symmetry.space_group_name_H-M   'P 1'
#
loop_
_entity.id
_entity.type
_entity.pdbx_description
1 polymer ?
#
loop_
_entity_poly.entity_id
_entity_poly.type
_entity_poly.pdbx_seq_one_letter_code
_entity_poly.pdbx_strand_id
1 'polypeptide(L)'
;MAVVGDEPAGCDGCGRTAPLEELTTVAMPDDEQVVCCQRCEPHARAAAEKGGSLDQRRDACDGCTGTFLLAELEDVVLDDGTVVTCCPSCVAQAPSRDGGGTSGTDGTGEGTTEGPTAVTDSERSTDASPDENRRRCSQCREQVSEERFRVTTIDERTERLCADCKSDAEERGIVAAVEMRKTRAREVLGVDAGASDETLRDAYHEQVKRAHPDRSSGSRSAFGLVTDAYERLRDGD
;
A
#
# COMPACT_ATOMS: atom_id res chain seq x y z
N MET A 1 51.42 -5.84 30.61
CA MET A 1 50.05 -6.40 30.58
C MET A 1 49.17 -5.36 29.92
N ALA A 2 48.86 -5.53 28.64
CA ALA A 2 47.94 -4.65 27.94
C ALA A 2 46.52 -5.11 28.28
N VAL A 3 45.73 -4.23 28.90
CA VAL A 3 44.29 -4.42 29.00
C VAL A 3 43.75 -4.23 27.59
N VAL A 4 43.46 -5.34 26.90
CA VAL A 4 42.69 -5.31 25.67
C VAL A 4 41.29 -4.90 26.12
N GLY A 5 40.92 -3.65 25.85
CA GLY A 5 39.63 -3.12 26.23
C GLY A 5 38.54 -3.92 25.54
N ASP A 6 37.67 -4.55 26.32
CA ASP A 6 36.36 -4.97 25.86
C ASP A 6 35.54 -3.68 25.69
N GLU A 7 35.76 -2.99 24.56
CA GLU A 7 35.07 -1.75 24.25
C GLU A 7 33.65 -2.10 23.80
N PRO A 8 32.60 -1.65 24.50
CA PRO A 8 31.23 -2.02 24.16
C PRO A 8 30.88 -1.51 22.77
N ALA A 9 30.42 -2.40 21.89
CA ALA A 9 29.97 -2.05 20.55
C ALA A 9 28.44 -2.01 20.47
N GLY A 10 27.93 -1.23 19.53
CA GLY A 10 26.50 -1.12 19.27
C GLY A 10 25.97 -2.34 18.53
N CYS A 11 24.81 -2.83 18.95
CA CYS A 11 24.04 -3.78 18.18
C CYS A 11 23.31 -3.05 17.03
N ASP A 12 23.56 -3.43 15.78
CA ASP A 12 22.95 -2.83 14.58
C ASP A 12 21.42 -3.02 14.55
N GLY A 13 20.90 -4.08 15.19
CA GLY A 13 19.47 -4.38 15.20
C GLY A 13 18.65 -3.53 16.18
N CYS A 14 19.21 -3.14 17.33
CA CYS A 14 18.47 -2.42 18.37
C CYS A 14 19.15 -1.17 18.93
N GLY A 15 20.33 -0.81 18.42
CA GLY A 15 21.09 0.38 18.78
C GLY A 15 21.70 0.38 20.19
N ARG A 16 21.50 -0.70 20.97
CA ARG A 16 22.03 -0.79 22.34
C ARG A 16 23.48 -1.26 22.33
N THR A 17 24.28 -0.65 23.20
CA THR A 17 25.67 -1.07 23.45
C THR A 17 25.70 -2.34 24.31
N ALA A 18 26.46 -3.33 23.88
CA ALA A 18 26.70 -4.58 24.60
C ALA A 18 28.21 -4.88 24.59
N PRO A 19 28.73 -5.66 25.56
CA PRO A 19 30.12 -6.11 25.53
C PRO A 19 30.37 -6.95 24.27
N LEU A 20 31.60 -6.95 23.77
CA LEU A 20 31.94 -7.58 22.48
C LEU A 20 31.66 -9.10 22.49
N GLU A 21 31.79 -9.73 23.66
CA GLU A 21 31.49 -11.15 23.87
C GLU A 21 30.00 -11.51 23.77
N GLU A 22 29.09 -10.54 23.90
CA GLU A 22 27.64 -10.73 23.76
C GLU A 22 27.10 -10.38 22.36
N LEU A 23 28.00 -10.01 21.45
CA LEU A 23 27.69 -9.64 20.08
C LEU A 23 28.10 -10.74 19.11
N THR A 24 27.16 -11.13 18.26
CA THR A 24 27.34 -12.09 17.18
C THR A 24 27.36 -11.35 15.85
N THR A 25 28.35 -11.63 15.01
CA THR A 25 28.37 -11.13 13.62
C THR A 25 27.55 -12.06 12.73
N VAL A 26 26.65 -11.50 11.94
CA VAL A 26 25.81 -12.21 10.97
C VAL A 26 26.13 -11.69 9.57
N ALA A 27 26.37 -12.60 8.62
CA ALA A 27 26.57 -12.27 7.22
C ALA A 27 25.22 -12.12 6.50
N MET A 28 25.06 -11.01 5.78
CA MET A 28 23.90 -10.67 4.97
C MET A 28 24.11 -11.15 3.52
N PRO A 29 23.03 -11.32 2.74
CA PRO A 29 23.09 -11.81 1.35
C PRO A 29 23.81 -10.86 0.39
N ASP A 30 23.95 -9.57 0.72
CA ASP A 30 24.64 -8.55 -0.09
C ASP A 30 26.14 -8.42 0.28
N ASP A 31 26.76 -9.47 0.84
CA ASP A 31 28.13 -9.49 1.39
C ASP A 31 28.39 -8.51 2.56
N GLU A 32 27.34 -7.85 3.07
CA GLU A 32 27.42 -6.98 4.26
C GLU A 32 27.43 -7.80 5.55
N GLN A 33 28.16 -7.33 6.58
CA GLN A 33 28.21 -7.97 7.90
C GLN A 33 27.61 -7.05 8.94
N VAL A 34 26.66 -7.59 9.73
CA VAL A 34 26.00 -6.87 10.81
C VAL A 34 26.33 -7.48 12.17
N VAL A 35 26.48 -6.64 13.18
CA VAL A 35 26.82 -7.03 14.55
C VAL A 35 25.57 -6.95 15.42
N CYS A 36 25.12 -8.09 15.93
CA CYS A 36 23.85 -8.21 16.65
C CYS A 36 24.04 -8.81 18.04
N CYS A 37 23.33 -8.30 19.04
CA CYS A 37 23.25 -8.98 20.34
C CYS A 37 22.50 -10.31 20.23
N GLN A 38 22.67 -11.20 21.21
CA GLN A 38 22.04 -12.53 21.25
C GLN A 38 20.51 -12.52 21.04
N ARG A 39 19.83 -11.42 21.39
CA ARG A 39 18.39 -11.26 21.14
C ARG A 39 18.06 -10.88 19.70
N CYS A 40 18.94 -10.14 19.03
CA CYS A 40 18.75 -9.67 17.66
C CYS A 40 19.32 -10.65 16.62
N GLU A 41 20.31 -11.46 16.98
CA GLU A 41 20.89 -12.52 16.14
C GLU A 41 19.85 -13.40 15.42
N PRO A 42 18.81 -13.97 16.08
CA PRO A 42 17.84 -14.80 15.39
C PRO A 42 17.03 -14.02 14.34
N HIS A 43 16.79 -12.73 14.57
CA HIS A 43 16.10 -11.87 13.61
C HIS A 43 16.99 -11.52 12.42
N ALA A 44 18.27 -11.22 12.68
CA ALA A 44 19.26 -10.95 11.63
C ALA A 44 19.47 -12.18 10.73
N ARG A 45 19.58 -13.38 11.31
CA ARG A 45 19.68 -14.62 10.53
C ARG A 45 18.42 -14.90 9.71
N ALA A 46 17.24 -14.79 10.31
CA ALA A 46 15.98 -14.96 9.58
C ALA A 46 15.82 -13.91 8.45
N ALA A 47 16.35 -12.70 8.63
CA ALA A 47 16.39 -11.68 7.60
C ALA A 47 17.40 -12.03 6.49
N ALA A 48 18.57 -12.55 6.82
CA ALA A 48 19.55 -13.02 5.85
C ALA A 48 19.01 -14.20 5.00
N GLU A 49 18.30 -15.14 5.63
CA GLU A 49 17.64 -16.26 4.94
C GLU A 49 16.52 -15.79 4.00
N LYS A 50 15.75 -14.76 4.40
CA LYS A 50 14.69 -14.17 3.57
C LYS A 50 15.23 -13.26 2.46
N GLY A 51 16.30 -12.53 2.75
CA GLY A 51 16.96 -11.61 1.81
C GLY A 51 17.80 -12.32 0.75
N GLY A 52 18.19 -13.58 0.99
CA GLY A 52 18.81 -14.45 -0.04
C GLY A 52 17.90 -14.73 -1.23
N SER A 53 16.62 -14.37 -1.17
CA SER A 53 15.73 -14.31 -2.32
C SER A 53 15.87 -12.98 -3.07
N LEU A 54 17.07 -12.65 -3.54
CA LEU A 54 17.29 -11.58 -4.53
C LEU A 54 16.45 -11.80 -5.81
N ASP A 55 15.92 -13.00 -6.01
CA ASP A 55 14.95 -13.42 -7.04
C ASP A 55 13.57 -12.74 -6.99
N GLN A 56 13.21 -11.97 -5.95
CA GLN A 56 11.87 -11.35 -5.87
C GLN A 56 11.78 -9.95 -6.51
N ARG A 57 12.91 -9.39 -6.96
CA ARG A 57 12.92 -8.09 -7.65
C ARG A 57 12.19 -8.25 -8.99
N ARG A 58 11.17 -7.44 -9.22
CA ARG A 58 10.37 -7.45 -10.45
C ARG A 58 10.75 -6.29 -11.36
N ASP A 59 10.87 -6.57 -12.64
CA ASP A 59 11.09 -5.57 -13.68
C ASP A 59 10.13 -5.77 -14.85
N ALA A 60 10.04 -4.79 -15.74
CA ALA A 60 9.12 -4.81 -16.87
C ALA A 60 9.79 -5.48 -18.09
N CYS A 61 9.05 -6.37 -18.74
CA CYS A 61 9.46 -6.90 -20.05
C CYS A 61 9.28 -5.83 -21.12
N ASP A 62 10.31 -5.55 -21.92
CA ASP A 62 10.26 -4.58 -23.01
C ASP A 62 9.27 -4.97 -24.13
N GLY A 63 9.00 -6.27 -24.30
CA GLY A 63 8.11 -6.78 -25.34
C GLY A 63 6.62 -6.71 -25.00
N CYS A 64 6.24 -7.10 -23.78
CA CYS A 64 4.84 -7.20 -23.36
C CYS A 64 4.46 -6.25 -22.22
N THR A 65 5.42 -5.51 -21.67
CA THR A 65 5.25 -4.57 -20.53
C THR A 65 4.75 -5.24 -19.25
N GLY A 66 4.70 -6.57 -19.21
CA GLY A 66 4.36 -7.32 -17.99
C GLY A 66 5.49 -7.27 -16.96
N THR A 67 5.15 -7.42 -15.68
CA THR A 67 6.11 -7.46 -14.58
C THR A 67 6.55 -8.89 -14.30
N PHE A 68 7.85 -9.17 -14.42
CA PHE A 68 8.44 -10.50 -14.21
C PHE A 68 9.55 -10.44 -13.18
N LEU A 69 9.93 -11.58 -12.61
CA LEU A 69 11.11 -11.63 -11.74
C LEU A 69 12.36 -11.32 -12.58
N LEU A 70 13.31 -10.57 -12.04
CA LEU A 70 14.57 -10.26 -12.72
C LEU A 70 15.32 -11.53 -13.16
N ALA A 71 15.19 -12.63 -12.42
CA ALA A 71 15.79 -13.91 -12.76
C ALA A 71 15.12 -14.62 -13.95
N GLU A 72 13.87 -14.25 -14.28
CA GLU A 72 13.12 -14.78 -15.43
C GLU A 72 13.25 -13.90 -16.68
N LEU A 73 13.84 -12.71 -16.54
CA LEU A 73 14.09 -11.79 -17.63
C LEU A 73 15.44 -12.09 -18.26
N GLU A 74 15.48 -12.13 -19.58
CA GLU A 74 16.69 -12.39 -20.35
C GLU A 74 16.96 -11.23 -21.30
N ASP A 75 18.22 -10.82 -21.39
CA ASP A 75 18.65 -9.75 -22.29
C ASP A 75 18.87 -10.28 -23.71
N VAL A 76 18.09 -9.77 -24.66
CA VAL A 76 18.14 -10.13 -26.06
C VAL A 76 18.72 -8.98 -26.87
N VAL A 77 19.67 -9.29 -27.75
CA VAL A 77 20.25 -8.32 -28.69
C VAL A 77 19.49 -8.38 -30.00
N LEU A 78 18.79 -7.30 -30.35
CA LEU A 78 18.07 -7.15 -31.62
C LEU A 78 19.04 -6.93 -32.78
N ASP A 79 18.55 -7.07 -34.02
CA ASP A 79 19.33 -6.88 -35.24
C ASP A 79 20.04 -5.51 -35.31
N ASP A 80 19.43 -4.47 -34.76
CA ASP A 80 19.97 -3.10 -34.77
C ASP A 80 21.02 -2.85 -33.66
N GLY A 81 21.37 -3.89 -32.89
CA GLY A 81 22.32 -3.81 -31.77
C GLY A 81 21.72 -3.30 -30.46
N THR A 82 20.41 -3.05 -30.43
CA THR A 82 19.67 -2.68 -29.22
C THR A 82 19.54 -3.89 -28.29
N VAL A 83 19.91 -3.72 -27.02
CA VAL A 83 19.68 -4.71 -25.96
C VAL A 83 18.31 -4.43 -25.33
N VAL A 84 17.45 -5.44 -25.29
CA VAL A 84 16.13 -5.38 -24.66
C VAL A 84 15.99 -6.51 -23.64
N THR A 85 15.34 -6.23 -22.52
CA THR A 85 15.13 -7.19 -21.43
C THR A 85 13.74 -7.80 -21.58
N CYS A 86 13.69 -9.09 -21.89
CA CYS A 86 12.45 -9.77 -22.31
C CYS A 86 12.12 -10.97 -21.43
N CYS A 87 10.83 -11.24 -21.25
CA CYS A 87 10.37 -12.47 -20.62
C CYS A 87 10.52 -13.67 -21.57
N PRO A 88 10.48 -14.92 -21.08
CA PRO A 88 10.80 -16.12 -21.87
C PRO A 88 9.92 -16.27 -23.13
N SER A 89 8.66 -15.82 -23.05
CA SER A 89 7.72 -15.84 -24.17
C SER A 89 8.06 -14.80 -25.25
N CYS A 90 8.59 -13.65 -24.87
CA CYS A 90 9.01 -12.61 -25.82
C CYS A 90 10.35 -12.97 -26.46
N VAL A 91 11.26 -13.58 -25.70
CA VAL A 91 12.52 -14.14 -26.22
C VAL A 91 12.23 -15.18 -27.31
N ALA A 92 11.32 -16.12 -27.06
CA ALA A 92 10.98 -17.17 -28.03
C ALA A 92 10.37 -16.65 -29.35
N GLN A 93 9.85 -15.43 -29.35
CA GLN A 93 9.27 -14.77 -30.53
C GLN A 93 10.21 -13.74 -31.16
N ALA A 94 11.36 -13.46 -30.53
CA ALA A 94 12.34 -12.54 -31.07
C ALA A 94 12.96 -13.16 -32.33
N PRO A 95 13.06 -12.40 -33.44
CA PRO A 95 13.69 -12.89 -34.66
C PRO A 95 15.17 -13.17 -34.37
N SER A 96 15.52 -14.45 -34.29
CA SER A 96 16.90 -14.88 -34.18
C SER A 96 17.54 -14.81 -35.58
N ARG A 97 18.77 -14.31 -35.66
CA ARG A 97 19.53 -14.12 -36.92
C ARG A 97 19.88 -15.40 -37.69
N ASP A 98 19.43 -16.57 -37.25
CA ASP A 98 19.66 -17.83 -37.96
C ASP A 98 18.41 -18.20 -38.77
N GLY A 99 18.41 -17.77 -40.04
CA GLY A 99 17.38 -18.09 -41.01
C GLY A 99 17.37 -19.57 -41.41
N GLY A 100 16.16 -20.08 -41.66
CA GLY A 100 15.94 -21.38 -42.29
C GLY A 100 14.46 -21.71 -42.38
N GLY A 101 13.77 -21.16 -43.37
CA GLY A 101 12.34 -21.39 -43.57
C GLY A 101 12.00 -22.82 -44.01
N THR A 102 10.76 -23.24 -43.76
CA THR A 102 10.04 -24.17 -44.64
C THR A 102 8.57 -23.81 -44.70
N SER A 103 8.10 -23.80 -45.94
CA SER A 103 6.79 -23.49 -46.47
C SER A 103 5.63 -24.26 -45.85
N GLY A 104 4.44 -23.72 -46.13
CA GLY A 104 3.15 -24.19 -45.69
C GLY A 104 2.79 -25.63 -46.04
N THR A 105 1.76 -26.09 -45.34
CA THR A 105 0.86 -27.15 -45.80
C THR A 105 -0.55 -26.75 -45.37
N ASP A 106 -1.39 -26.50 -46.38
CA ASP A 106 -2.83 -26.53 -46.29
C ASP A 106 -3.32 -27.87 -45.72
N GLY A 107 -4.34 -27.82 -44.88
CA GLY A 107 -5.02 -28.98 -44.32
C GLY A 107 -6.45 -28.61 -43.96
N THR A 108 -7.30 -28.55 -44.98
CA THR A 108 -8.76 -28.51 -44.85
C THR A 108 -9.26 -29.75 -44.09
N GLY A 109 -10.09 -29.53 -43.07
CA GLY A 109 -10.75 -30.60 -42.31
C GLY A 109 -11.92 -30.03 -41.51
N GLU A 110 -13.03 -29.79 -42.19
CA GLU A 110 -14.34 -29.50 -41.61
C GLU A 110 -14.90 -30.75 -40.89
N GLY A 111 -15.50 -30.56 -39.72
CA GLY A 111 -16.09 -31.64 -38.94
C GLY A 111 -16.79 -31.15 -37.66
N THR A 112 -17.94 -30.54 -37.84
CA THR A 112 -18.95 -30.15 -36.83
C THR A 112 -19.25 -31.24 -35.80
N THR A 113 -19.27 -30.88 -34.50
CA THR A 113 -20.28 -31.35 -33.54
C THR A 113 -20.42 -30.38 -32.37
N GLU A 114 -21.67 -30.19 -31.94
CA GLU A 114 -22.20 -29.12 -31.12
C GLU A 114 -22.06 -29.37 -29.59
N GLY A 115 -21.78 -28.27 -28.86
CA GLY A 115 -22.33 -27.93 -27.53
C GLY A 115 -21.70 -28.52 -26.25
N PRO A 116 -21.95 -27.94 -25.06
CA PRO A 116 -22.34 -26.55 -24.75
C PRO A 116 -21.38 -25.85 -23.75
N THR A 117 -21.37 -24.53 -23.87
CA THR A 117 -21.15 -23.49 -22.85
C THR A 117 -20.79 -23.89 -21.41
N ALA A 118 -19.64 -23.41 -20.95
CA ALA A 118 -19.46 -22.60 -19.72
C ALA A 118 -18.09 -22.89 -19.09
N VAL A 119 -17.03 -22.29 -19.65
CA VAL A 119 -15.84 -21.97 -18.88
C VAL A 119 -15.79 -20.46 -18.76
N THR A 120 -15.96 -20.00 -17.53
CA THR A 120 -15.88 -18.60 -17.11
C THR A 120 -14.45 -18.11 -17.32
N ASP A 121 -14.25 -17.41 -18.43
CA ASP A 121 -13.13 -16.51 -18.64
C ASP A 121 -13.38 -15.25 -17.78
N SER A 122 -12.64 -15.16 -16.69
CA SER A 122 -11.89 -13.95 -16.35
C SER A 122 -11.21 -13.49 -17.65
N GLU A 123 -11.21 -12.24 -18.13
CA GLU A 123 -11.03 -10.98 -17.44
C GLU A 123 -11.60 -9.89 -18.36
N ARG A 124 -12.73 -9.31 -17.99
CA ARG A 124 -13.07 -7.98 -18.50
C ARG A 124 -12.35 -7.01 -17.58
N SER A 125 -11.36 -6.31 -18.11
CA SER A 125 -10.87 -5.05 -17.56
C SER A 125 -12.06 -4.13 -17.34
N THR A 126 -12.64 -4.18 -16.15
CA THR A 126 -13.33 -3.03 -15.60
C THR A 126 -12.23 -2.06 -15.28
N ASP A 127 -12.04 -1.11 -16.20
CA ASP A 127 -11.75 0.28 -15.89
C ASP A 127 -12.02 0.51 -14.40
N ALA A 128 -10.95 0.41 -13.60
CA ALA A 128 -11.03 0.51 -12.17
C ALA A 128 -11.48 1.94 -11.92
N SER A 129 -12.79 2.10 -11.72
CA SER A 129 -13.38 3.40 -11.48
C SER A 129 -12.52 4.08 -10.41
N PRO A 130 -12.16 5.36 -10.56
CA PRO A 130 -11.30 6.07 -9.61
C PRO A 130 -11.81 6.01 -8.15
N ASP A 131 -13.05 5.55 -7.95
CA ASP A 131 -13.68 5.22 -6.68
C ASP A 131 -13.04 4.04 -5.92
N GLU A 132 -12.52 2.99 -6.58
CA GLU A 132 -11.96 1.81 -5.89
C GLU A 132 -10.63 2.11 -5.18
N ASN A 133 -9.75 2.90 -5.79
CA ASN A 133 -8.52 3.35 -5.12
C ASN A 133 -8.83 4.35 -4.00
N ARG A 134 -9.92 5.11 -4.16
CA ARG A 134 -10.53 5.93 -3.09
C ARG A 134 -11.14 5.10 -1.98
N ARG A 135 -11.15 3.76 -2.08
CA ARG A 135 -11.59 2.81 -1.05
C ARG A 135 -10.49 1.90 -0.44
N ARG A 136 -9.19 2.21 -0.63
CA ARG A 136 -8.07 1.53 0.06
C ARG A 136 -7.41 2.30 1.20
N CYS A 137 -7.13 1.63 2.32
CA CYS A 137 -6.38 2.19 3.44
C CYS A 137 -4.95 2.57 2.97
N SER A 138 -4.46 3.75 3.37
CA SER A 138 -3.11 4.17 2.97
C SER A 138 -1.99 3.34 3.60
N GLN A 139 -2.25 2.71 4.75
CA GLN A 139 -1.27 1.92 5.50
C GLN A 139 -1.33 0.43 5.13
N CYS A 140 -2.45 -0.25 5.40
CA CYS A 140 -2.58 -1.68 5.11
C CYS A 140 -2.98 -2.00 3.66
N ARG A 141 -3.35 -0.98 2.85
CA ARG A 141 -3.84 -1.12 1.46
C ARG A 141 -5.11 -1.96 1.28
N GLU A 142 -5.69 -2.43 2.38
CA GLU A 142 -6.93 -3.19 2.40
C GLU A 142 -8.13 -2.33 1.97
N GLN A 143 -9.09 -2.97 1.31
CA GLN A 143 -10.32 -2.33 0.90
C GLN A 143 -11.25 -2.14 2.10
N VAL A 144 -11.82 -0.95 2.23
CA VAL A 144 -12.73 -0.62 3.33
C VAL A 144 -14.09 -0.26 2.74
N SER A 145 -15.13 -0.93 3.22
CA SER A 145 -16.52 -0.68 2.82
C SER A 145 -17.06 0.66 3.35
N GLU A 146 -16.55 1.11 4.50
CA GLU A 146 -16.93 2.36 5.18
C GLU A 146 -16.03 3.57 4.81
N GLU A 147 -16.50 4.77 5.16
CA GLU A 147 -15.69 5.99 5.04
C GLU A 147 -14.52 5.94 6.03
N ARG A 148 -13.32 6.18 5.49
CA ARG A 148 -12.07 6.17 6.26
C ARG A 148 -11.93 7.37 7.17
N PHE A 149 -11.12 7.17 8.19
CA PHE A 149 -10.63 8.25 9.02
C PHE A 149 -9.55 9.01 8.26
N ARG A 150 -9.70 10.34 8.16
CA ARG A 150 -8.60 11.20 7.78
C ARG A 150 -7.86 11.59 9.05
N VAL A 151 -6.61 11.18 9.13
CA VAL A 151 -5.79 11.31 10.33
C VAL A 151 -4.57 12.13 9.96
N THR A 152 -4.37 13.24 10.65
CA THR A 152 -3.13 14.00 10.58
C THR A 152 -2.18 13.42 11.60
N THR A 153 -1.04 12.93 11.13
CA THR A 153 0.00 12.40 12.01
C THR A 153 0.89 13.53 12.54
N ILE A 154 1.75 13.20 13.50
CA ILE A 154 2.75 14.14 14.05
C ILE A 154 3.70 14.73 13.00
N ASP A 155 3.88 14.04 11.87
CA ASP A 155 4.71 14.50 10.74
C ASP A 155 3.94 15.43 9.79
N GLU A 156 2.79 15.97 10.23
CA GLU A 156 1.92 16.89 9.48
C GLU A 156 1.36 16.33 8.17
N ARG A 157 1.49 15.02 7.93
CA ARG A 157 0.89 14.32 6.80
C ARG A 157 -0.54 13.87 7.12
N THR A 158 -1.46 14.13 6.19
CA THR A 158 -2.84 13.64 6.26
C THR A 158 -2.96 12.29 5.57
N GLU A 159 -3.26 11.26 6.36
CA GLU A 159 -3.40 9.88 5.91
C GLU A 159 -4.85 9.41 6.00
N ARG A 160 -5.20 8.41 5.19
CA ARG A 160 -6.55 7.84 5.13
C ARG A 160 -6.51 6.42 5.68
N LEU A 161 -7.01 6.21 6.88
CA LEU A 161 -6.87 4.97 7.64
C LEU A 161 -8.21 4.24 7.82
N CYS A 162 -8.16 2.91 7.87
CA CYS A 162 -9.28 2.10 8.37
C CYS A 162 -9.40 2.25 9.90
N ALA A 163 -10.47 1.70 10.49
CA ALA A 163 -10.69 1.76 11.93
C ALA A 163 -9.53 1.13 12.72
N ASP A 164 -9.01 0.00 12.26
CA ASP A 164 -7.90 -0.71 12.90
C ASP A 164 -6.62 0.13 12.84
N CYS A 165 -6.14 0.48 11.64
CA CYS A 165 -4.92 1.29 11.49
C CYS A 165 -5.01 2.66 12.18
N LYS A 166 -6.21 3.24 12.29
CA LYS A 166 -6.45 4.46 13.06
C LYS A 166 -6.25 4.21 14.55
N SER A 167 -6.76 3.11 15.08
CA SER A 167 -6.60 2.72 16.49
C SER A 167 -5.15 2.39 16.81
N ASP A 168 -4.45 1.65 15.92
CA ASP A 168 -3.02 1.39 16.02
C ASP A 168 -2.20 2.69 16.03
N ALA A 169 -2.53 3.64 15.16
CA ALA A 169 -1.87 4.93 15.10
C ALA A 169 -2.08 5.74 16.39
N GLU A 170 -3.28 5.71 16.96
CA GLU A 170 -3.59 6.36 18.25
C GLU A 170 -2.80 5.71 19.39
N GLU A 171 -2.74 4.37 19.45
CA GLU A 171 -1.98 3.64 20.47
C GLU A 171 -0.49 3.95 20.41
N ARG A 172 0.05 4.09 19.19
CA ARG A 172 1.45 4.46 18.97
C ARG A 172 1.74 5.95 19.21
N GLY A 173 0.73 6.75 19.51
CA GLY A 173 0.88 8.20 19.76
C GLY A 173 1.33 9.00 18.54
N ILE A 174 1.10 8.47 17.32
CA ILE A 174 1.49 9.14 16.08
C ILE A 174 0.39 10.03 15.51
N VAL A 175 -0.78 10.07 16.14
CA VAL A 175 -1.94 10.87 15.72
C VAL A 175 -1.93 12.24 16.38
N ALA A 176 -1.87 13.29 15.55
CA ALA A 176 -2.00 14.67 15.99
C ALA A 176 -3.46 15.14 15.98
N ALA A 177 -4.21 14.78 14.94
CA ALA A 177 -5.64 15.10 14.81
C ALA A 177 -6.38 14.06 13.98
N VAL A 178 -7.67 13.87 14.27
CA VAL A 178 -8.57 13.03 13.47
C VAL A 178 -9.72 13.89 13.00
N GLU A 179 -9.87 14.03 11.68
CA GLU A 179 -11.00 14.76 11.11
C GLU A 179 -12.29 13.96 11.28
N MET A 180 -13.41 14.67 11.46
CA MET A 180 -14.72 14.04 11.57
C MET A 180 -15.09 13.32 10.25
N ARG A 181 -15.75 12.15 10.36
CA ARG A 181 -16.32 11.46 9.18
C ARG A 181 -17.59 12.19 8.70
N LYS A 182 -17.86 12.23 7.39
CA LYS A 182 -19.09 12.82 6.81
C LYS A 182 -20.33 12.15 7.40
N THR A 183 -20.33 10.84 7.56
CA THR A 183 -21.47 10.11 8.18
C THR A 183 -21.74 10.63 9.60
N ARG A 184 -20.70 10.76 10.42
CA ARG A 184 -20.81 11.30 11.77
C ARG A 184 -21.25 12.76 11.77
N ALA A 185 -20.73 13.57 10.85
CA ALA A 185 -21.14 14.97 10.70
C ALA A 185 -22.63 15.10 10.37
N ARG A 186 -23.15 14.22 9.50
CA ARG A 186 -24.58 14.14 9.19
C ARG A 186 -25.41 13.73 10.40
N GLU A 187 -24.94 12.77 11.20
CA GLU A 187 -25.60 12.37 12.45
C GLU A 187 -25.66 13.53 13.47
N VAL A 188 -24.57 14.30 13.60
CA VAL A 188 -24.50 15.47 14.50
C VAL A 188 -25.49 16.56 14.09
N LEU A 189 -25.62 16.81 12.78
CA LEU A 189 -26.55 17.80 12.24
C LEU A 189 -27.97 17.25 12.04
N GLY A 190 -28.16 15.93 12.12
CA GLY A 190 -29.45 15.27 11.89
C GLY A 190 -29.96 15.38 10.45
N VAL A 191 -29.05 15.34 9.48
CA VAL A 191 -29.35 15.55 8.05
C VAL A 191 -29.12 14.29 7.22
N ASP A 192 -29.89 14.12 6.16
CA ASP A 192 -29.78 12.97 5.25
C ASP A 192 -28.53 13.00 4.37
N ALA A 193 -28.18 11.84 3.81
CA ALA A 193 -26.97 11.65 2.99
C ALA A 193 -26.89 12.57 1.74
N GLY A 194 -28.05 13.03 1.24
CA GLY A 194 -28.19 13.91 0.07
C GLY A 194 -28.87 15.24 0.38
N ALA A 195 -28.79 15.73 1.62
CA ALA A 195 -29.29 17.05 1.98
C ALA A 195 -28.58 18.16 1.18
N SER A 196 -29.33 19.17 0.73
CA SER A 196 -28.76 20.33 0.02
C SER A 196 -28.05 21.29 0.98
N ASP A 197 -27.18 22.17 0.46
CA ASP A 197 -26.50 23.21 1.25
C ASP A 197 -27.44 24.12 2.04
N GLU A 198 -28.65 24.36 1.53
CA GLU A 198 -29.69 25.12 2.25
C GLU A 198 -30.15 24.34 3.49
N THR A 199 -30.47 23.06 3.33
CA THR A 199 -30.84 22.18 4.45
C THR A 199 -29.70 22.03 5.46
N LEU A 200 -28.45 21.94 5.01
CA LEU A 200 -27.27 21.89 5.88
C LEU A 200 -27.14 23.17 6.73
N ARG A 201 -27.34 24.34 6.12
CA ARG A 201 -27.30 25.64 6.81
C ARG A 201 -28.42 25.79 7.83
N ASP A 202 -29.63 25.39 7.48
CA ASP A 202 -30.77 25.45 8.41
C ASP A 202 -30.57 24.51 9.60
N ALA A 203 -30.14 23.27 9.35
CA ALA A 203 -29.83 22.30 10.40
C ALA A 203 -28.69 22.80 11.31
N TYR A 204 -27.65 23.39 10.73
CA TYR A 204 -26.57 24.01 11.49
C TYR A 204 -27.09 25.13 12.41
N HIS A 205 -27.93 26.05 11.91
CA HIS A 205 -28.48 27.11 12.75
C HIS A 205 -29.35 26.58 13.89
N GLU A 206 -30.20 25.59 13.64
CA GLU A 206 -31.02 24.96 14.67
C GLU A 206 -30.16 24.25 15.73
N GLN A 207 -29.14 23.53 15.29
CA GLN A 207 -28.26 22.79 16.18
C GLN A 207 -27.32 23.73 16.98
N VAL A 208 -26.86 24.83 16.39
CA VAL A 208 -26.13 25.89 17.07
C VAL A 208 -26.99 26.53 18.16
N LYS A 209 -28.24 26.89 17.85
CA LYS A 209 -29.16 27.46 18.86
C LYS A 209 -29.32 26.54 20.07
N ARG A 210 -29.30 25.22 19.85
CA ARG A 210 -29.39 24.19 20.90
C ARG A 210 -28.09 24.01 21.69
N ALA A 211 -26.96 24.02 21.00
CA ALA A 211 -25.63 23.75 21.56
C ALA A 211 -24.93 24.99 22.15
N HIS A 212 -25.45 26.20 21.90
CA HIS A 212 -24.84 27.46 22.31
C HIS A 212 -24.61 27.53 23.83
N PRO A 213 -23.41 27.90 24.30
CA PRO A 213 -23.07 27.92 25.74
C PRO A 213 -23.95 28.87 26.57
N ASP A 214 -24.59 29.86 25.94
CA ASP A 214 -25.54 30.75 26.63
C ASP A 214 -26.87 30.06 26.99
N ARG A 215 -27.10 28.83 26.51
CA ARG A 215 -28.23 28.00 26.96
C ARG A 215 -27.79 27.05 28.06
N SER A 216 -28.72 26.75 28.97
CA SER A 216 -28.51 25.80 30.07
C SER A 216 -28.15 24.38 29.61
N SER A 217 -28.54 23.98 28.39
CA SER A 217 -28.20 22.70 27.78
C SER A 217 -26.98 22.75 26.86
N GLY A 218 -26.42 23.93 26.62
CA GLY A 218 -25.33 24.13 25.65
C GLY A 218 -23.96 24.17 26.32
N SER A 219 -22.92 23.92 25.53
CA SER A 219 -21.54 23.98 25.98
C SER A 219 -20.63 24.37 24.82
N ARG A 220 -19.45 24.93 25.12
CA ARG A 220 -18.45 25.24 24.09
C ARG A 220 -18.05 24.00 23.28
N SER A 221 -17.94 22.84 23.93
CA SER A 221 -17.63 21.57 23.26
C SER A 221 -18.74 21.11 22.33
N ALA A 222 -20.01 21.24 22.75
CA ALA A 222 -21.15 20.92 21.90
C ALA A 222 -21.25 21.86 20.70
N PHE A 223 -21.01 23.17 20.90
CA PHE A 223 -20.95 24.14 19.82
C PHE A 223 -19.83 23.81 18.82
N GLY A 224 -18.62 23.54 19.33
CA GLY A 224 -17.48 23.16 18.48
C GLY A 224 -17.74 21.89 17.66
N LEU A 225 -18.37 20.88 18.25
CA LEU A 225 -18.75 19.65 17.54
C LEU A 225 -19.71 19.91 16.36
N VAL A 226 -20.64 20.85 16.53
CA VAL A 226 -21.63 21.23 15.51
C VAL A 226 -20.97 22.05 14.39
N THR A 227 -20.04 22.94 14.74
CA THR A 227 -19.26 23.70 13.77
C THR A 227 -18.37 22.79 12.92
N ASP A 228 -17.60 21.89 13.55
CA ASP A 228 -16.76 20.91 12.85
C ASP A 228 -17.59 20.04 11.90
N ALA A 229 -18.75 19.56 12.37
CA ALA A 229 -19.67 18.80 11.52
C ALA A 229 -20.13 19.58 10.28
N TYR A 230 -20.46 20.87 10.42
CA TYR A 230 -20.89 21.70 9.29
C TYR A 230 -19.75 21.98 8.30
N GLU A 231 -18.57 22.36 8.80
CA GLU A 231 -17.38 22.58 7.97
C GLU A 231 -17.02 21.31 7.18
N ARG A 232 -17.06 20.15 7.84
CA ARG A 232 -16.76 18.86 7.24
C ARG A 232 -17.67 18.47 6.07
N LEU A 233 -18.95 18.83 6.14
CA LEU A 233 -19.90 18.57 5.05
C LEU A 233 -19.74 19.57 3.90
N ARG A 234 -19.32 20.80 4.19
CA ARG A 234 -19.13 21.86 3.22
C ARG A 234 -17.83 21.74 2.41
N ASP A 235 -16.73 21.31 3.02
CA ASP A 235 -15.43 21.14 2.33
C ASP A 235 -15.38 19.94 1.37
N GLY A 236 -16.52 19.27 1.17
CA GLY A 236 -16.62 17.98 0.49
C GLY A 236 -17.47 17.96 -0.77
N ASP A 237 -17.90 19.11 -1.27
CA ASP A 237 -18.62 19.32 -2.55
C ASP A 237 -17.70 19.93 -3.63
#